data_AF-A0AAN4VMX8-F1
#
_entry.id   AF-A0AAN4VMX8-F1
#
_cell.length_a   1.000
_cell.length_b   1.000
_cell.length_c   1.000
_cell.angle_alpha   90.00
_cell.angle_beta   90.00
_cell.angle_gamma   90.00
#
_symmetry.space_group_name_H-M   'P 1'
#
loop_
_entity.id
_entity.type
_entity.pdbx_description
1 polymer ?
#
loop_
_entity_poly.entity_id
_entity_poly.type
_entity_poly.pdbx_seq_one_letter_code
_entity_poly.pdbx_strand_id
1 'polypeptide(L)'
;MLDGFDEDTGRDIGPQEQATRRIVKDLEDSHPEYDPIRDGLCQAMLSLAANIDSQNRSGREISRNMAQYIDALWKIRDMYPAEVVADDDVEAAWSGGAGDAD
;
A
#
# COMPACT_ATOMS: atom_id res chain seq x y z
N MET A 1 -4.99 24.57 -6.46
CA MET A 1 -3.83 24.19 -5.61
C MET A 1 -3.01 25.44 -5.38
N LEU A 2 -2.78 25.83 -4.13
CA LEU A 2 -1.85 26.92 -3.81
C LEU A 2 -0.44 26.33 -3.86
N ASP A 3 0.22 26.61 -4.99
CA ASP A 3 1.63 26.34 -5.25
C ASP A 3 2.46 27.23 -4.31
N GLY A 4 2.94 26.68 -3.18
CA GLY A 4 3.75 27.48 -2.24
C GLY A 4 3.82 27.05 -0.78
N PHE A 5 3.09 26.04 -0.34
CA PHE A 5 3.38 25.34 0.92
C PHE A 5 3.87 23.95 0.58
N ASP A 6 5.20 23.77 0.63
CA ASP A 6 5.75 22.44 0.77
C ASP A 6 5.18 21.89 2.08
N GLU A 7 4.20 20.96 1.99
CA GLU A 7 3.45 20.40 3.14
C GLU A 7 4.40 19.79 4.19
N ASP A 8 5.65 19.54 3.78
CA ASP A 8 6.71 19.00 4.59
C ASP A 8 7.62 20.02 5.26
N THR A 9 7.39 21.32 5.11
CA THR A 9 8.20 22.47 5.61
C THR A 9 9.33 22.09 6.60
N GLY A 10 10.46 21.58 6.09
CA GLY A 10 11.66 21.24 6.87
C GLY A 10 11.60 20.01 7.79
N ARG A 11 10.56 19.19 7.71
CA ARG A 11 10.40 17.93 8.45
C ARG A 11 11.18 16.81 7.77
N ASP A 12 11.98 16.09 8.54
CA ASP A 12 12.66 14.88 8.08
C ASP A 12 11.66 13.73 7.90
N ILE A 13 11.37 13.40 6.63
CA ILE A 13 10.47 12.33 6.20
C ILE A 13 11.18 11.00 6.38
N GLY A 14 10.72 10.23 7.36
CA GLY A 14 11.31 8.95 7.70
C GLY A 14 10.96 7.83 6.71
N PRO A 15 11.56 6.65 6.89
CA PRO A 15 11.42 5.53 5.97
C PRO A 15 9.99 5.00 5.87
N GLN A 16 9.22 5.02 6.97
CA GLN A 16 7.84 4.52 6.94
C GLN A 16 6.99 5.42 6.05
N GLU A 17 7.08 6.73 6.23
CA GLU A 17 6.32 7.68 5.44
C GLU A 17 6.73 7.68 3.97
N GLN A 18 8.02 7.56 3.66
CA GLN A 18 8.49 7.40 2.27
C GLN A 18 7.91 6.14 1.61
N ALA A 19 7.75 5.04 2.35
CA ALA A 19 7.09 3.84 1.85
C ALA A 19 5.59 4.10 1.63
N THR A 20 4.92 4.74 2.58
CA THR A 20 3.49 5.07 2.47
C THR A 20 3.19 5.98 1.29
N ARG A 21 4.00 7.02 1.05
CA ARG A 21 3.85 7.90 -0.12
C ARG A 21 3.93 7.16 -1.44
N ARG A 22 4.83 6.18 -1.55
CA ARG A 22 4.95 5.33 -2.75
C ARG A 22 3.70 4.47 -2.95
N ILE A 23 3.16 3.89 -1.87
CA ILE A 23 1.93 3.10 -1.91
C ILE A 23 0.74 3.98 -2.34
N VAL A 24 0.58 5.15 -1.73
CA VAL A 24 -0.51 6.09 -2.06
C VAL A 24 -0.41 6.52 -3.53
N LYS A 25 0.77 6.90 -4.00
CA LYS A 25 1.00 7.27 -5.39
C LYS A 25 0.65 6.13 -6.36
N ASP A 26 1.12 4.91 -6.08
CA ASP A 26 0.84 3.74 -6.93
C ASP A 26 -0.66 3.41 -6.98
N LEU A 27 -1.35 3.57 -5.84
CA LEU A 27 -2.79 3.38 -5.75
C LEU A 27 -3.58 4.46 -6.51
N GLU A 28 -3.16 5.72 -6.44
CA GLU A 28 -3.75 6.84 -7.21
C GLU A 28 -3.51 6.68 -8.71
N ASP A 29 -2.31 6.25 -9.11
CA ASP A 29 -1.96 5.97 -10.51
C ASP A 29 -2.78 4.80 -11.07
N SER A 30 -3.05 3.77 -10.26
CA SER A 30 -3.80 2.57 -10.64
C SER A 30 -5.32 2.74 -10.58
N HIS A 31 -5.81 3.67 -9.76
CA HIS A 31 -7.24 3.96 -9.56
C HIS A 31 -7.51 5.47 -9.66
N PRO A 32 -7.51 6.05 -10.87
CA PRO A 32 -7.57 7.49 -11.07
C PRO A 32 -8.89 8.13 -10.65
N GLU A 33 -9.98 7.36 -10.56
CA GLU A 33 -11.25 7.86 -10.06
C GLU A 33 -11.14 8.24 -8.58
N TYR A 34 -11.74 9.37 -8.20
CA TYR A 34 -11.76 9.79 -6.81
C TYR A 34 -12.68 8.90 -5.98
N ASP A 35 -12.14 8.34 -4.90
CA ASP A 35 -12.88 7.62 -3.86
C ASP A 35 -12.60 8.28 -2.50
N PRO A 36 -13.61 8.85 -1.82
CA PRO A 36 -13.42 9.53 -0.53
C PRO A 36 -13.02 8.59 0.61
N ILE A 37 -13.38 7.31 0.56
CA ILE A 37 -12.96 6.33 1.58
C ILE A 37 -11.49 5.97 1.37
N ARG A 38 -11.07 5.79 0.12
CA ARG A 38 -9.64 5.61 -0.21
C ARG A 38 -8.84 6.82 0.26
N ASP A 39 -9.26 8.03 -0.09
CA ASP A 39 -8.57 9.27 0.28
C ASP A 39 -8.40 9.36 1.81
N GLY A 40 -9.46 9.13 2.58
CA GLY A 40 -9.40 9.12 4.03
C GLY A 40 -8.44 8.06 4.60
N LEU A 41 -8.41 6.85 4.03
CA LEU A 41 -7.47 5.80 4.43
C LEU A 41 -6.02 6.14 4.08
N CYS A 42 -5.76 6.72 2.90
CA CYS A 42 -4.44 7.18 2.49
C CYS A 42 -3.91 8.29 3.41
N GLN A 43 -4.75 9.26 3.77
CA GLN A 43 -4.40 10.31 4.74
C GLN A 43 -4.13 9.75 6.14
N ALA A 44 -4.93 8.79 6.60
CA ALA A 44 -4.71 8.13 7.88
C ALA A 44 -3.37 7.36 7.88
N MET A 45 -3.06 6.65 6.79
CA MET A 45 -1.78 5.95 6.64
C MET A 45 -0.59 6.90 6.66
N LEU A 46 -0.65 8.02 5.94
CA LEU A 46 0.42 9.03 5.95
C LEU A 46 0.66 9.59 7.36
N SER A 47 -0.41 9.89 8.09
CA SER A 47 -0.34 10.37 9.48
C SER A 47 0.27 9.33 10.42
N LEU A 48 -0.14 8.06 10.29
CA LEU A 48 0.41 6.95 11.08
C LEU A 48 1.89 6.73 10.79
N ALA A 49 2.28 6.78 9.52
CA ALA A 49 3.66 6.61 9.09
C ALA A 49 4.57 7.72 9.64
N ALA A 50 4.14 8.98 9.53
CA ALA A 50 4.82 10.12 10.14
C ALA A 50 5.01 9.95 11.67
N ASN A 51 3.99 9.43 12.36
CA ASN A 51 4.05 9.18 13.80
C ASN A 51 5.00 8.03 14.15
N ILE A 52 4.99 6.94 13.37
CA ILE A 52 5.91 5.81 13.53
C ILE A 52 7.35 6.29 13.38
N ASP A 53 7.65 7.06 12.35
CA ASP A 53 9.00 7.60 12.11
C ASP A 53 9.45 8.52 13.27
N SER A 54 8.58 9.41 13.73
CA SER A 54 8.83 10.30 14.87
C SER A 54 9.09 9.54 16.19
N GLN A 55 8.28 8.52 16.46
CA GLN A 55 8.42 7.67 17.65
C GLN A 55 9.69 6.81 17.59
N ASN A 56 9.97 6.19 16.45
CA ASN A 56 11.20 5.41 16.23
C ASN A 56 12.44 6.27 16.49
N ARG A 57 12.50 7.48 15.93
CA ARG A 57 13.62 8.42 16.15
C ARG A 57 13.80 8.78 17.63
N SER A 58 12.70 8.79 18.39
CA SER A 58 12.69 9.11 19.81
C SER A 58 12.83 7.88 20.72
N GLY A 59 13.02 6.67 20.17
CA GLY A 59 13.07 5.41 20.92
C GLY A 59 11.77 5.07 21.66
N ARG A 60 10.63 5.58 21.19
CA ARG A 60 9.30 5.34 21.79
C ARG A 60 8.64 4.10 21.18
N GLU A 61 7.73 3.53 21.95
CA GLU A 61 6.87 2.42 21.57
C GLU A 61 6.00 2.77 20.33
N ILE A 62 5.92 1.86 19.34
CA ILE A 62 5.23 2.10 18.05
C ILE A 62 4.13 1.08 17.72
N SER A 63 3.95 0.02 18.50
CA SER A 63 3.11 -1.13 18.14
C SER A 63 1.66 -0.74 17.86
N ARG A 64 1.10 0.21 18.61
CA ARG A 64 -0.28 0.68 18.36
C ARG A 64 -0.41 1.34 17.00
N ASN A 65 0.51 2.26 16.68
CA ASN A 65 0.51 2.94 15.39
C ASN A 65 0.79 1.96 14.25
N MET A 66 1.71 1.00 14.44
CA MET A 66 1.98 -0.05 13.48
C MET A 66 0.78 -0.97 13.24
N ALA A 67 0.06 -1.36 14.30
CA ALA A 67 -1.14 -2.19 14.17
C ALA A 67 -2.24 -1.46 13.39
N GLN A 68 -2.47 -0.18 13.68
CA GLN A 68 -3.42 0.66 12.94
C GLN A 68 -2.99 0.88 11.50
N TYR A 69 -1.68 1.03 11.25
CA TYR A 69 -1.13 1.18 9.91
C TYR A 69 -1.34 -0.08 9.06
N ILE A 70 -1.09 -1.25 9.65
CA ILE A 70 -1.32 -2.55 9.01
C ILE A 70 -2.81 -2.77 8.73
N ASP A 71 -3.69 -2.44 9.67
CA ASP A 71 -5.15 -2.51 9.47
C ASP A 71 -5.63 -1.62 8.32
N ALA A 72 -5.10 -0.40 8.19
CA ALA A 72 -5.41 0.48 7.06
C ALA A 72 -4.93 -0.11 5.72
N LEU A 73 -3.74 -0.71 5.69
CA LEU A 73 -3.24 -1.42 4.50
C LEU A 73 -4.15 -2.57 4.09
N TRP A 74 -4.63 -3.38 5.04
CA TRP A 74 -5.55 -4.47 4.74
C TRP A 74 -6.88 -3.96 4.18
N LYS A 75 -7.44 -2.89 4.75
CA LYS A 75 -8.67 -2.27 4.23
C LYS A 75 -8.51 -1.77 2.80
N ILE A 76 -7.38 -1.14 2.47
CA ILE A 76 -7.08 -0.73 1.09
C ILE A 76 -6.99 -1.95 0.17
N ARG A 77 -6.29 -3.00 0.59
CA ARG A 77 -6.18 -4.23 -0.21
C ARG A 77 -7.53 -4.91 -0.43
N ASP A 78 -8.42 -4.86 0.54
CA ASP A 78 -9.77 -5.43 0.41
C ASP A 78 -10.66 -4.60 -0.53
N MET A 79 -10.46 -3.27 -0.57
CA MET A 79 -11.14 -2.38 -1.52
C MET A 79 -10.65 -2.59 -2.96
N TYR A 80 -9.37 -2.86 -3.12
CA TYR A 80 -8.70 -3.04 -4.41
C TYR A 80 -7.99 -4.40 -4.43
N PRO A 81 -8.75 -5.50 -4.52
CA PRO A 81 -8.15 -6.83 -4.57
C PRO A 81 -7.28 -6.90 -5.82
N ALA A 82 -6.03 -7.33 -5.65
CA ALA A 82 -5.18 -7.67 -6.79
C ALA A 82 -5.95 -8.69 -7.63
N GLU A 83 -6.06 -8.47 -8.95
CA GLU A 83 -6.60 -9.47 -9.85
C GLU A 83 -5.83 -10.76 -9.59
N VAL A 84 -6.54 -11.78 -9.11
CA VAL A 84 -6.02 -13.13 -9.11
C VAL A 84 -5.85 -13.44 -10.58
N VAL A 85 -4.61 -13.41 -11.08
CA VAL A 85 -4.28 -14.06 -12.33
C VAL A 85 -4.60 -15.53 -12.08
N ALA A 86 -5.82 -15.92 -12.42
CA ALA A 86 -6.20 -17.32 -12.50
C ALA A 86 -5.27 -17.87 -13.56
N ASP A 87 -4.29 -18.64 -13.11
CA ASP A 87 -3.34 -19.34 -13.94
C ASP A 87 -4.13 -20.47 -14.63
N ASP A 88 -5.00 -20.09 -15.58
CA ASP A 88 -5.82 -21.00 -16.40
C ASP A 88 -4.93 -21.93 -17.27
N ASP A 89 -3.61 -21.71 -17.26
CA ASP A 89 -2.59 -22.54 -17.91
C ASP A 89 -1.95 -23.59 -16.98
N VAL A 90 -2.25 -23.62 -15.67
CA VAL A 90 -1.67 -24.64 -14.78
C VAL A 90 -2.31 -26.02 -15.01
N GLU A 91 -3.58 -26.12 -15.40
CA GLU A 91 -4.17 -27.42 -15.76
C GLU A 91 -3.58 -28.03 -17.04
N ALA A 92 -3.10 -27.20 -17.98
CA ALA A 92 -2.43 -27.66 -19.20
C ALA A 92 -0.99 -28.12 -18.96
N ALA A 93 -0.29 -27.53 -17.97
CA ALA A 93 1.06 -27.92 -17.60
C ALA A 93 1.12 -29.25 -16.81
N TRP A 94 0.03 -29.66 -16.15
CA TRP A 94 -0.04 -30.91 -15.38
C TRP A 94 -0.76 -32.06 -16.13
N SER A 95 -1.54 -31.77 -17.17
CA SER A 95 -2.16 -32.78 -18.05
C SER A 95 -1.25 -33.18 -19.23
N GLY A 96 0.07 -33.17 -18.99
CA GLY A 96 1.11 -33.54 -19.95
C GLY A 96 0.67 -34.63 -20.91
N GLY A 97 0.64 -34.29 -22.19
CA GLY A 97 0.34 -35.22 -23.26
C GLY A 97 1.25 -36.44 -23.18
N ALA A 98 0.65 -37.60 -22.95
CA ALA A 98 1.17 -38.86 -23.47
C ALA A 98 0.48 -39.09 -24.83
N GLY A 99 1.05 -38.49 -25.87
CA GLY A 99 0.87 -38.99 -27.23
C GLY A 99 1.75 -40.22 -27.44
N ASP A 100 1.10 -41.31 -27.81
CA ASP A 100 1.55 -42.44 -28.65
C ASP A 100 2.95 -43.06 -28.46
N ALA A 101 2.97 -44.37 -28.17
CA ALA A 101 4.01 -45.28 -28.62
C ALA A 101 3.48 -46.74 -28.80
N ASP A 102 3.43 -47.14 -30.08
CA ASP A 102 3.37 -48.47 -30.72
C ASP A 102 2.10 -49.37 -30.58
#